data_AF-A0A932HCR3-F1
#
_entry.id   AF-A0A932HCR3-F1
#
_cell.length_a   1.000
_cell.length_b   1.000
_cell.length_c   1.000
_cell.angle_alpha   90.00
_cell.angle_beta   90.00
_cell.angle_gamma   90.00
#
_symmetry.space_group_name_H-M   'P 1'
#
loop_
_entity.id
_entity.type
_entity.pdbx_description
1 polymer ?
#
loop_
_entity_poly.entity_id
_entity_poly.type
_entity_poly.pdbx_seq_one_letter_code
_entity_poly.pdbx_strand_id
1 'polypeptide(L)'
;MHDLLPDATAVAALLKARKETVAVAESAAGGLITAALLAVPGASAYCRGGAVIYTRHVLLSLKGMNEEMLAGMRPATEAYALFQARAVRERFSADGGIGETGAAGNVKRCFPASRPDQFDEIADHALLRRPRACRRGVGQRHRPDAARGAAQPGAAPAAAGRPAAAHEAV
;
A
#
# COMPACT_ATOMS: atom_id res chain seq x y z
N MET A 1 -16.22 0.20 -19.29
CA MET A 1 -14.80 0.23 -19.67
C MET A 1 -14.46 1.35 -20.63
N HIS A 2 -15.20 1.58 -21.72
CA HIS A 2 -14.94 2.71 -22.62
C HIS A 2 -14.85 4.05 -21.90
N ASP A 3 -15.68 4.28 -20.88
CA ASP A 3 -15.69 5.55 -20.15
C ASP A 3 -14.50 5.73 -19.19
N LEU A 4 -13.85 4.64 -18.76
CA LEU A 4 -12.73 4.69 -17.81
C LEU A 4 -11.35 4.78 -18.49
N LEU A 5 -11.27 4.42 -19.77
CA LEU A 5 -10.00 4.39 -20.50
C LEU A 5 -9.36 5.78 -20.70
N PRO A 6 -10.11 6.87 -20.97
CA PRO A 6 -9.52 8.21 -21.07
C PRO A 6 -8.81 8.63 -19.78
N ASP A 7 -9.44 8.44 -18.63
CA ASP A 7 -8.87 8.78 -17.32
C ASP A 7 -7.67 7.89 -16.99
N ALA A 8 -7.79 6.58 -17.19
CA ALA A 8 -6.68 5.65 -17.00
C ALA A 8 -5.49 5.99 -17.89
N THR A 9 -5.72 6.45 -19.13
CA THR A 9 -4.68 6.87 -20.06
C THR A 9 -3.97 8.14 -19.56
N ALA A 10 -4.71 9.11 -19.05
CA ALA A 10 -4.15 10.33 -18.46
C ALA A 10 -3.29 10.00 -17.22
N VAL A 11 -3.78 9.15 -16.33
CA VAL A 11 -3.05 8.67 -15.15
C VAL A 11 -1.77 7.93 -15.56
N ALA A 12 -1.87 7.02 -16.54
CA ALA A 12 -0.73 6.28 -17.06
C ALA A 12 0.36 7.21 -17.62
N ALA A 13 -0.01 8.26 -18.36
CA ALA A 13 0.93 9.23 -18.89
C ALA A 13 1.68 9.96 -17.78
N LEU A 14 0.97 10.40 -16.73
CA LEU A 14 1.55 11.09 -15.58
C LEU A 14 2.52 10.21 -14.80
N LEU A 15 2.11 8.98 -14.45
CA LEU A 15 2.94 8.06 -13.68
C LEU A 15 4.19 7.63 -14.44
N LYS A 16 4.06 7.33 -15.75
CA LYS A 16 5.21 7.00 -16.61
C LYS A 16 6.19 8.17 -16.71
N ALA A 17 5.71 9.40 -16.89
CA ALA A 17 6.55 10.59 -16.94
C ALA A 17 7.33 10.81 -15.64
N ARG A 18 6.70 10.51 -14.50
CA ARG A 18 7.31 10.63 -13.16
C ARG A 18 8.17 9.43 -12.75
N LYS A 19 8.06 8.30 -13.47
CA LYS A 19 8.64 7.00 -13.11
C LYS A 19 8.16 6.53 -11.72
N GLU A 20 6.89 6.77 -11.44
CA GLU A 20 6.22 6.39 -10.21
C GLU A 20 5.30 5.20 -10.45
N THR A 21 5.07 4.43 -9.40
CA THR A 21 4.25 3.22 -9.43
C THR A 21 3.11 3.30 -8.41
N VAL A 22 1.98 2.67 -8.72
CA VAL A 22 0.78 2.64 -7.87
C VAL A 22 0.30 1.22 -7.65
N ALA A 23 -0.34 0.98 -6.52
CA ALA A 23 -1.14 -0.21 -6.24
C ALA A 23 -2.54 0.17 -5.76
N VAL A 24 -3.53 -0.68 -6.02
CA VAL A 24 -4.95 -0.36 -5.78
C VAL A 24 -5.58 -1.35 -4.81
N ALA A 25 -6.20 -0.85 -3.75
CA ALA A 25 -7.15 -1.60 -2.94
C ALA A 25 -8.55 -1.10 -3.27
N GLU A 26 -9.42 -1.99 -3.73
CA GLU A 26 -10.78 -1.64 -4.15
C GLU A 26 -11.81 -2.57 -3.54
N SER A 27 -13.00 -2.06 -3.25
CA SER A 27 -14.08 -2.76 -2.58
C SER A 27 -15.32 -2.80 -3.48
N ALA A 28 -16.10 -1.72 -3.52
CA ALA A 28 -17.33 -1.66 -4.32
C ALA A 28 -17.07 -1.55 -5.82
N ALA A 29 -15.89 -1.04 -6.22
CA ALA A 29 -15.47 -1.01 -7.61
C ALA A 29 -15.11 -2.40 -8.17
N GLY A 30 -14.87 -3.40 -7.29
CA GLY A 30 -14.83 -4.80 -7.66
C GLY A 30 -13.77 -5.21 -8.69
N GLY A 31 -12.68 -4.45 -8.84
CA GLY A 31 -11.65 -4.75 -9.84
C GLY A 31 -11.55 -3.70 -10.95
N LEU A 32 -12.54 -2.82 -11.10
CA LEU A 32 -12.67 -1.94 -12.26
C LEU A 32 -11.55 -0.89 -12.33
N ILE A 33 -11.06 -0.40 -11.19
CA ILE A 33 -9.97 0.59 -11.18
C ILE A 33 -8.68 -0.09 -11.66
N THR A 34 -8.35 -1.24 -11.08
CA THR A 34 -7.16 -2.01 -11.47
C THR A 34 -7.24 -2.45 -12.93
N ALA A 35 -8.40 -2.94 -13.37
CA ALA A 35 -8.62 -3.35 -14.76
C ALA A 35 -8.45 -2.19 -15.74
N ALA A 36 -8.96 -1.00 -15.42
CA ALA A 36 -8.80 0.18 -16.26
C ALA A 36 -7.33 0.60 -16.40
N LEU A 37 -6.58 0.60 -15.29
CA LEU A 37 -5.15 0.91 -15.31
C LEU A 37 -4.35 -0.14 -16.11
N LEU A 38 -4.67 -1.42 -15.98
CA LEU A 38 -3.99 -2.52 -16.68
C LEU A 38 -4.34 -2.58 -18.17
N ALA A 39 -5.49 -2.06 -18.59
CA ALA A 39 -5.91 -2.03 -19.99
C ALA A 39 -5.09 -1.06 -20.87
N VAL A 40 -4.38 -0.09 -20.27
CA VAL A 40 -3.54 0.86 -21.00
C VAL A 40 -2.19 0.23 -21.35
N PRO A 41 -1.73 0.30 -22.63
CA PRO A 41 -0.43 -0.24 -23.01
C PRO A 41 0.74 0.29 -22.19
N GLY A 42 1.59 -0.64 -21.72
CA GLY A 42 2.75 -0.35 -20.87
C GLY A 42 2.42 -0.24 -19.38
N ALA A 43 1.28 -0.77 -18.93
CA ALA A 43 0.86 -0.74 -17.52
C ALA A 43 1.89 -1.30 -16.53
N SER A 44 2.71 -2.28 -16.93
CA SER A 44 3.77 -2.85 -16.09
C SER A 44 4.82 -1.82 -15.62
N ALA A 45 4.92 -0.67 -16.29
CA ALA A 45 5.82 0.41 -15.90
C ALA A 45 5.33 1.22 -14.69
N TYR A 46 4.03 1.20 -14.36
CA TYR A 46 3.45 2.03 -13.31
C TYR A 46 2.41 1.33 -12.41
N CYS A 47 1.77 0.24 -12.84
CA CYS A 47 0.79 -0.48 -12.03
C CYS A 47 1.45 -1.72 -11.42
N ARG A 48 1.62 -1.75 -10.09
CA ARG A 48 2.19 -2.91 -9.38
C ARG A 48 1.18 -4.04 -9.16
N GLY A 49 -0.11 -3.72 -9.22
CA GLY A 49 -1.20 -4.66 -9.01
C GLY A 49 -2.32 -4.04 -8.19
N GLY A 50 -3.27 -4.89 -7.81
CA GLY A 50 -4.36 -4.49 -6.95
C GLY A 50 -4.94 -5.66 -6.15
N ALA A 51 -5.78 -5.33 -5.17
CA ALA A 51 -6.49 -6.26 -4.33
C ALA A 51 -7.96 -5.85 -4.25
N VAL A 52 -8.86 -6.81 -4.51
CA VAL A 52 -10.29 -6.62 -4.30
C VAL A 52 -10.63 -7.06 -2.87
N ILE A 53 -10.97 -6.09 -2.02
CA ILE A 53 -11.15 -6.21 -0.58
C ILE A 53 -12.59 -5.81 -0.23
N TYR A 54 -13.52 -6.73 -0.48
CA TYR A 54 -14.94 -6.46 -0.20
C TYR A 54 -15.29 -6.60 1.29
N THR A 55 -14.59 -7.48 2.01
CA THR A 55 -14.86 -7.74 3.43
C THR A 55 -13.68 -7.33 4.30
N ARG A 56 -13.99 -6.90 5.52
CA ARG A 56 -12.99 -6.52 6.52
C ARG A 56 -12.01 -7.65 6.84
N HIS A 57 -12.47 -8.90 6.83
CA HIS A 57 -11.61 -10.06 7.05
C HIS A 57 -10.54 -10.19 5.96
N VAL A 58 -10.88 -9.92 4.69
CA VAL A 58 -9.90 -9.93 3.59
C VAL A 58 -8.88 -8.82 3.78
N LEU A 59 -9.27 -7.62 4.24
CA LEU A 59 -8.32 -6.55 4.54
C LEU A 59 -7.29 -7.00 5.57
N LEU A 60 -7.75 -7.63 6.65
CA LEU A 60 -6.90 -8.14 7.73
C LEU A 60 -5.99 -9.29 7.30
N SER A 61 -6.34 -10.01 6.25
CA SER A 61 -5.47 -11.05 5.68
C SER A 61 -4.24 -10.48 4.96
N LEU A 62 -4.23 -9.17 4.67
CA LEU A 62 -3.02 -8.51 4.17
C LEU A 62 -1.94 -8.53 5.27
N LYS A 63 -0.72 -8.88 4.85
CA LYS A 63 0.43 -9.13 5.72
C LYS A 63 0.58 -8.08 6.83
N GLY A 64 0.49 -8.51 8.09
CA GLY A 64 0.82 -7.70 9.26
C GLY A 64 -0.33 -6.84 9.80
N MET A 65 -1.56 -7.04 9.34
CA MET A 65 -2.73 -6.36 9.89
C MET A 65 -3.42 -7.17 10.99
N ASN A 66 -3.95 -6.45 11.97
CA ASN A 66 -4.76 -7.01 13.04
C ASN A 66 -6.00 -6.13 13.30
N GLU A 67 -6.88 -6.63 14.15
CA GLU A 67 -8.16 -5.98 14.41
C GLU A 67 -8.01 -4.62 15.10
N GLU A 68 -6.98 -4.49 15.93
CA GLU A 68 -6.65 -3.28 16.67
C GLU A 68 -6.31 -2.10 15.75
N MET A 69 -5.67 -2.36 14.59
CA MET A 69 -5.36 -1.34 13.60
C MET A 69 -6.60 -0.70 12.96
N LEU A 70 -7.73 -1.40 12.97
CA LEU A 70 -9.01 -0.93 12.44
C LEU A 70 -9.98 -0.49 13.54
N ALA A 71 -9.54 -0.48 14.81
CA ALA A 71 -10.40 -0.13 15.94
C ALA A 71 -11.01 1.27 15.76
N GLY A 72 -12.35 1.36 15.80
CA GLY A 72 -13.08 2.60 15.61
C GLY A 72 -13.17 3.10 14.16
N MET A 73 -12.48 2.46 13.20
CA MET A 73 -12.60 2.80 11.78
C MET A 73 -13.85 2.15 11.18
N ARG A 74 -14.67 2.96 10.53
CA ARG A 74 -15.85 2.47 9.81
C ARG A 74 -15.54 2.34 8.32
N PRO A 75 -15.98 1.27 7.64
CA PRO A 75 -15.93 1.20 6.17
C PRO A 75 -16.67 2.38 5.52
N ALA A 76 -16.36 2.67 4.26
CA ALA A 76 -16.91 3.80 3.51
C ALA A 76 -16.68 5.16 4.23
N THR A 77 -15.49 5.33 4.82
CA THR A 77 -15.01 6.61 5.33
C THR A 77 -13.62 6.90 4.77
N GLU A 78 -13.26 8.17 4.70
CA GLU A 78 -11.93 8.62 4.24
C GLU A 78 -10.79 7.95 5.02
N ALA A 79 -10.90 7.84 6.34
CA ALA A 79 -9.90 7.18 7.18
C ALA A 79 -9.69 5.70 6.78
N TYR A 80 -10.76 5.00 6.43
CA TYR A 80 -10.70 3.62 5.97
C TYR A 80 -10.10 3.51 4.56
N ALA A 81 -10.46 4.43 3.66
CA ALA A 81 -9.86 4.54 2.32
C ALA A 81 -8.33 4.75 2.41
N LEU A 82 -7.90 5.70 3.24
CA LEU A 82 -6.48 6.00 3.46
C LEU A 82 -5.73 4.84 4.09
N PHE A 83 -6.37 4.11 5.01
CA PHE A 83 -5.79 2.89 5.58
C PHE A 83 -5.54 1.85 4.48
N GLN A 84 -6.53 1.56 3.63
CA GLN A 84 -6.40 0.63 2.52
C GLN A 84 -5.33 1.06 1.49
N ALA A 85 -5.26 2.35 1.18
CA ALA A 85 -4.25 2.92 0.28
C ALA A 85 -2.83 2.66 0.82
N ARG A 86 -2.57 2.91 2.11
CA ARG A 86 -1.26 2.67 2.74
C ARG A 86 -0.91 1.18 2.77
N ALA A 87 -1.88 0.38 3.18
CA ALA A 87 -1.81 -1.08 3.21
C ALA A 87 -1.36 -1.67 1.87
N VAL A 88 -2.03 -1.28 0.77
CA VAL A 88 -1.73 -1.83 -0.55
C VAL A 88 -0.42 -1.31 -1.11
N ARG A 89 -0.09 -0.03 -0.87
CA ARG A 89 1.22 0.54 -1.23
C ARG A 89 2.35 -0.29 -0.63
N GLU A 90 2.27 -0.59 0.66
CA GLU A 90 3.29 -1.37 1.38
C GLU A 90 3.31 -2.83 0.93
N ARG A 91 2.13 -3.45 0.75
CA ARG A 91 2.03 -4.85 0.33
C ARG A 91 2.63 -5.10 -1.05
N PHE A 92 2.45 -4.16 -1.98
CA PHE A 92 2.89 -4.28 -3.37
C PHE A 92 4.20 -3.52 -3.66
N SER A 93 4.81 -2.89 -2.65
CA SER A 93 6.04 -2.08 -2.81
C SER A 93 5.91 -1.03 -3.92
N ALA A 94 4.78 -0.32 -3.94
CA ALA A 94 4.51 0.78 -4.87
C ALA A 94 4.91 2.14 -4.26
N ASP A 95 5.10 3.15 -5.10
CA ASP A 95 5.36 4.52 -4.64
C ASP A 95 4.09 5.15 -4.05
N GLY A 96 2.95 4.86 -4.67
CA GLY A 96 1.61 5.30 -4.26
C GLY A 96 0.64 4.15 -4.02
N GLY A 97 -0.40 4.42 -3.25
CA GLY A 97 -1.52 3.50 -3.05
C GLY A 97 -2.84 4.22 -3.24
N ILE A 98 -3.80 3.52 -3.86
CA ILE A 98 -5.18 3.98 -4.03
C ILE A 98 -6.06 3.10 -3.16
N GLY A 99 -6.94 3.71 -2.37
CA GLY A 99 -7.92 3.01 -1.55
C GLY A 99 -9.32 3.45 -1.94
N GLU A 100 -10.10 2.53 -2.48
CA GLU A 100 -11.53 2.70 -2.73
C GLU A 100 -12.33 1.91 -1.69
N THR A 101 -13.35 2.55 -1.14
CA THR A 101 -14.30 1.91 -0.23
C THR A 101 -15.68 2.48 -0.45
N GLY A 102 -16.66 1.60 -0.58
CA GLY A 102 -18.05 1.94 -0.78
C GLY A 102 -18.95 0.74 -0.49
N ALA A 103 -20.25 0.94 -0.61
CA ALA A 103 -21.24 -0.12 -0.50
C ALA A 103 -21.95 -0.29 -1.86
N ALA A 104 -21.65 -1.38 -2.56
CA ALA A 104 -22.35 -1.73 -3.80
C ALA A 104 -23.72 -2.36 -3.46
N GLY A 105 -24.76 -1.55 -3.32
CA GLY A 105 -26.16 -2.03 -3.23
C GLY A 105 -27.08 -1.26 -2.29
N ASN A 106 -28.36 -1.66 -2.28
CA ASN A 106 -29.48 -1.03 -1.55
C ASN A 106 -29.45 -1.29 -0.03
N VAL A 107 -28.27 -1.26 0.59
CA VAL A 107 -28.17 -1.42 2.04
C VAL A 107 -28.67 -0.13 2.67
N LYS A 108 -29.95 -0.11 3.08
CA LYS A 108 -30.50 0.90 4.00
C LYS A 108 -29.84 0.72 5.38
N ARG A 109 -28.55 1.01 5.51
CA ARG A 109 -28.01 1.39 6.81
C ARG A 109 -28.35 2.86 6.98
N CYS A 110 -29.30 3.11 7.87
CA CYS A 110 -29.55 4.45 8.39
C CYS A 110 -28.27 4.88 9.11
N PHE A 111 -27.37 5.55 8.39
CA PHE A 111 -26.31 6.32 9.00
C PHE A 111 -27.01 7.54 9.63
N PRO A 112 -26.80 7.84 10.93
CA PRO A 112 -27.40 9.02 11.52
C PRO A 112 -27.01 10.24 10.68
N ALA A 113 -28.02 11.02 10.29
CA ALA A 113 -27.97 12.10 9.31
C ALA A 113 -27.10 13.31 9.71
N SER A 114 -26.17 13.15 10.64
CA SER A 114 -25.40 14.25 11.23
C SER A 114 -24.24 14.74 10.38
N ARG A 115 -23.87 14.10 9.24
CA ARG A 115 -22.82 14.58 8.31
C ARG A 115 -23.06 14.15 6.85
N PRO A 116 -23.76 14.98 6.04
CA PRO A 116 -24.05 14.70 4.63
C PRO A 116 -22.90 14.99 3.65
N ASP A 117 -21.73 15.42 4.11
CA ASP A 117 -20.60 15.90 3.30
C ASP A 117 -19.50 14.85 3.00
N GLN A 118 -19.71 13.57 3.33
CA GLN A 118 -18.62 12.58 3.44
C GLN A 118 -18.68 11.36 2.49
N PHE A 119 -19.41 11.43 1.38
CA PHE A 119 -19.48 10.31 0.42
C PHE A 119 -18.89 10.66 -0.95
N ASP A 120 -18.20 9.66 -1.52
CA ASP A 120 -17.47 9.64 -2.80
C ASP A 120 -16.15 10.41 -2.89
N GLU A 121 -15.28 10.29 -1.89
CA GLU A 121 -13.89 10.74 -2.02
C GLU A 121 -12.96 9.54 -2.29
N ILE A 122 -12.52 9.40 -3.54
CA ILE A 122 -11.28 8.68 -3.86
C ILE A 122 -10.19 9.41 -3.09
N ALA A 123 -9.65 8.80 -2.05
CA ALA A 123 -8.57 9.37 -1.27
C ALA A 123 -7.28 9.37 -2.10
N ASP A 124 -7.11 10.38 -2.96
CA ASP A 124 -5.93 10.61 -3.79
C ASP A 124 -4.83 11.29 -2.95
N HIS A 125 -4.28 10.55 -1.99
CA HIS A 125 -3.24 11.08 -1.13
C HIS A 125 -1.81 10.81 -1.66
N ALA A 126 -1.67 10.22 -2.85
CA ALA A 126 -0.39 9.85 -3.45
C ALA A 126 0.22 10.93 -4.37
N LEU A 127 -0.55 11.91 -4.85
CA LEU A 127 -0.06 12.90 -5.82
C LEU A 127 0.30 14.29 -5.24
N LEU A 128 0.12 14.50 -3.93
CA LEU A 128 0.35 15.80 -3.28
C LEU A 128 1.32 15.73 -2.08
N ARG A 129 2.62 15.43 -2.31
CA ARG A 129 3.76 16.11 -1.63
C ARG A 129 5.00 16.13 -2.54
N ARG A 130 5.55 17.33 -2.75
CA ARG A 130 6.62 17.72 -3.70
C ARG A 130 8.06 17.31 -3.26
N PRO A 131 9.13 17.86 -3.89
CA PRO A 131 10.14 17.20 -4.73
C PRO A 131 11.40 16.74 -3.96
N ARG A 132 12.25 15.98 -4.66
CA ARG A 132 13.57 15.49 -4.22
C ARG A 132 14.42 16.57 -3.51
N ALA A 133 14.68 16.38 -2.22
CA ALA A 133 15.86 16.92 -1.54
C ALA A 133 16.14 16.14 -0.24
N CYS A 134 16.92 15.06 -0.31
CA CYS A 134 18.05 14.83 0.61
C CYS A 134 18.88 13.62 0.15
N ARG A 135 19.77 13.83 -0.83
CA ARG A 135 21.04 13.09 -0.89
C ARG A 135 22.05 13.90 -0.07
N ARG A 136 22.25 13.53 1.19
CA ARG A 136 23.47 13.72 2.01
C ARG A 136 23.38 12.67 3.11
N GLY A 137 24.33 11.81 3.40
CA GLY A 137 25.69 11.62 2.94
C GLY A 137 26.26 10.52 3.84
N VAL A 138 27.01 9.59 3.26
CA VAL A 138 27.89 8.68 4.00
C VAL A 138 28.90 9.54 4.78
N GLY A 139 29.03 9.35 6.10
CA GLY A 139 29.96 10.15 6.89
C GLY A 139 30.02 9.89 8.39
N GLN A 140 30.79 8.85 8.75
CA GLN A 140 31.74 8.82 9.88
C GLN A 140 31.26 8.83 11.35
N ARG A 141 31.47 7.65 11.97
CA ARG A 141 32.11 7.36 13.27
C ARG A 141 32.00 8.40 14.41
N HIS A 142 31.42 7.96 15.52
CA HIS A 142 31.89 8.35 16.85
C HIS A 142 31.81 7.19 17.86
N ARG A 143 32.98 6.78 18.36
CA ARG A 143 33.21 6.15 19.68
C ARG A 143 33.99 7.19 20.47
N PRO A 144 33.73 7.34 21.78
CA PRO A 144 34.59 6.72 22.81
C PRO A 144 33.75 6.32 24.06
N ASP A 145 34.21 5.69 25.15
CA ASP A 145 35.34 4.84 25.50
C ASP A 145 34.92 3.94 26.68
N ALA A 146 35.70 2.91 27.01
CA ALA A 146 35.40 1.81 27.91
C ALA A 146 35.52 2.07 29.44
N ALA A 147 34.76 1.33 30.25
CA ALA A 147 35.18 0.75 31.54
C ALA A 147 34.25 -0.45 31.90
N ARG A 148 34.65 -1.71 31.69
CA ARG A 148 35.39 -2.66 32.56
C ARG A 148 34.49 -3.61 33.38
N GLY A 149 34.79 -4.92 33.28
CA GLY A 149 34.36 -5.99 34.22
C GLY A 149 33.66 -7.17 33.56
N ALA A 150 34.35 -8.03 32.78
CA ALA A 150 34.96 -9.30 33.22
C ALA A 150 33.96 -10.45 33.50
N ALA A 151 33.87 -11.42 32.57
CA ALA A 151 33.97 -12.87 32.80
C ALA A 151 33.64 -13.68 31.52
N GLN A 152 34.58 -14.50 31.07
CA GLN A 152 34.46 -15.67 30.18
C GLN A 152 35.25 -16.80 30.89
N PRO A 153 35.06 -18.12 30.62
CA PRO A 153 34.85 -18.70 29.28
C PRO A 153 33.96 -19.96 29.18
N GLY A 154 33.69 -20.43 27.96
CA GLY A 154 33.08 -21.73 27.70
C GLY A 154 32.93 -22.08 26.21
N ALA A 155 33.98 -22.66 25.64
CA ALA A 155 34.19 -23.35 24.36
C ALA A 155 33.01 -23.63 23.38
N ALA A 156 33.29 -23.37 22.09
CA ALA A 156 32.65 -23.99 20.91
C ALA A 156 33.40 -25.31 20.53
N PRO A 157 32.93 -26.16 19.58
CA PRO A 157 32.99 -25.79 18.15
C PRO A 157 31.90 -26.34 17.19
N ALA A 158 31.80 -25.66 16.03
CA ALA A 158 31.64 -26.09 14.62
C ALA A 158 30.59 -27.18 14.23
N ALA A 159 29.97 -27.24 13.05
CA ALA A 159 29.78 -26.44 11.82
C ALA A 159 28.83 -27.27 10.91
N ALA A 160 28.05 -26.66 10.01
CA ALA A 160 27.77 -27.15 8.63
C ALA A 160 26.52 -26.51 7.98
N GLY A 161 26.71 -25.95 6.78
CA GLY A 161 25.85 -26.20 5.61
C GLY A 161 24.58 -25.37 5.39
N ARG A 162 24.63 -24.41 4.44
CA ARG A 162 23.47 -24.04 3.58
C ARG A 162 23.48 -24.92 2.32
N PRO A 163 22.33 -25.13 1.65
CA PRO A 163 21.95 -24.27 0.51
C PRO A 163 20.47 -23.83 0.59
N ALA A 164 20.11 -22.58 0.26
CA ALA A 164 19.72 -22.10 -1.08
C ALA A 164 18.53 -22.88 -1.70
N ALA A 165 17.34 -22.29 -1.63
CA ALA A 165 16.22 -22.61 -2.52
C ALA A 165 15.71 -21.31 -3.14
N ALA A 166 15.99 -21.17 -4.44
CA ALA A 166 15.28 -20.28 -5.33
C ALA A 166 13.92 -20.91 -5.63
N HIS A 167 12.87 -20.10 -5.71
CA HIS A 167 11.79 -20.33 -6.67
C HIS A 167 11.14 -19.00 -7.01
N GLU A 168 11.32 -18.62 -8.27
CA GLU A 168 10.47 -17.70 -9.01
C GLU A 168 9.02 -18.21 -9.01
N ALA A 169 8.07 -17.29 -8.91
CA ALA A 169 6.72 -17.49 -9.40
C ALA A 169 6.28 -16.19 -10.09
N VAL A 170 6.01 -16.38 -11.39
CA VAL A 170 5.26 -15.60 -12.39
C VAL A 170 4.47 -14.39 -11.88
#